data_AF-A0A2V7HFL7-F1
#
_entry.id   AF-A0A2V7HFL7-F1
#
_cell.length_a   1.000
_cell.length_b   1.000
_cell.length_c   1.000
_cell.angle_alpha   90.00
_cell.angle_beta   90.00
_cell.angle_gamma   90.00
#
_symmetry.space_group_name_H-M   'P 1'
#
loop_
_entity.id
_entity.type
_entity.pdbx_description
1 polymer ?
#
loop_
_entity_poly.entity_id
_entity_poly.type
_entity_poly.pdbx_seq_one_letter_code
_entity_poly.pdbx_strand_id
1 'polypeptide(L)'
;DLRALMAQALRMADEMHQRNVAATALLTRAMMPGLARVGGRHHAVARLAEFLAGNDQFFLNLAMAAGKAMVDPAGGVAGSTLVTVMARNGTDFGIRVSGCGERWFAAPVNMPRGLYFPGFGPDDANPDMGDSAIVETIGLGAFAMAAAPAVARFLGAGGTAEALAMTAEMREICAGEHPHFRIPTLDDRGSPVGVDVRLVVETSITPAINTGIASRRAGVGQIGAGVVRAPLACFTAALEALAAE
;
A
#
# COMPACT_ATOMS: atom_id res chain seq x y z
N ASP A 1 6.95 15.99 -9.51
CA ASP A 1 5.59 15.61 -9.04
C ASP A 1 5.55 14.10 -8.87
N LEU A 2 5.44 13.60 -7.64
CA LEU A 2 5.37 12.16 -7.36
C LEU A 2 4.03 11.53 -7.78
N ARG A 3 2.91 12.26 -7.66
CA ARG A 3 1.59 11.77 -8.05
C ARG A 3 1.56 11.46 -9.55
N ALA A 4 2.14 12.35 -10.37
CA ALA A 4 2.24 12.13 -11.81
C ALA A 4 3.10 10.90 -12.16
N LEU A 5 4.24 10.71 -11.47
CA LEU A 5 5.10 9.53 -11.64
C LEU A 5 4.39 8.24 -11.25
N MET A 6 3.69 8.24 -10.10
CA MET A 6 2.91 7.09 -9.62
C MET A 6 1.77 6.75 -10.57
N ALA A 7 1.04 7.75 -11.09
CA ALA A 7 -0.01 7.54 -12.06
C ALA A 7 0.52 6.92 -13.36
N GLN A 8 1.69 7.34 -13.83
CA GLN A 8 2.34 6.72 -14.99
C GLN A 8 2.81 5.29 -14.69
N ALA A 9 3.43 5.06 -13.53
CA ALA A 9 3.92 3.75 -13.13
C ALA A 9 2.80 2.72 -12.96
N LEU A 10 1.64 3.14 -12.45
CA LEU A 10 0.43 2.32 -12.37
C LEU A 10 0.02 1.76 -13.74
N ARG A 11 0.09 2.60 -14.78
CA ARG A 11 -0.16 2.21 -16.18
C ARG A 11 0.94 1.34 -16.78
N MET A 12 2.08 1.21 -16.09
CA MET A 12 3.21 0.33 -16.42
C MET A 12 3.23 -0.91 -15.51
N ALA A 13 2.05 -1.27 -14.99
CA ALA A 13 1.74 -2.45 -14.21
C ALA A 13 2.36 -2.51 -12.81
N ASP A 14 2.81 -1.39 -12.25
CA ASP A 14 3.14 -1.33 -10.83
C ASP A 14 1.86 -1.11 -9.99
N GLU A 15 1.83 -1.58 -8.75
CA GLU A 15 0.76 -1.21 -7.79
C GLU A 15 1.27 -0.36 -6.62
N MET A 16 2.56 0.00 -6.63
CA MET A 16 3.24 0.89 -5.69
C MET A 16 3.55 0.32 -4.29
N HIS A 17 3.08 -0.89 -3.94
CA HIS A 17 3.40 -1.51 -2.66
C HIS A 17 4.45 -2.61 -2.81
N GLN A 18 4.15 -3.66 -3.57
CA GLN A 18 5.01 -4.82 -3.80
C GLN A 18 5.79 -4.75 -5.11
N ARG A 19 5.25 -4.07 -6.13
CA ARG A 19 5.93 -3.86 -7.41
C ARG A 19 6.08 -2.37 -7.67
N ASN A 20 7.34 -1.94 -7.76
CA ASN A 20 7.79 -0.55 -7.84
C ASN A 20 8.83 -0.34 -8.96
N VAL A 21 8.91 -1.28 -9.91
CA VAL A 21 9.95 -1.32 -10.95
C VAL A 21 9.80 -0.15 -11.91
N ALA A 22 8.58 0.09 -12.42
CA ALA A 22 8.33 1.19 -13.33
C ALA A 22 8.53 2.55 -12.65
N ALA A 23 8.05 2.72 -11.42
CA ALA A 23 8.24 3.97 -10.69
C ALA A 23 9.71 4.26 -10.38
N THR A 24 10.48 3.23 -9.97
CA THR A 24 11.93 3.35 -9.76
C THR A 24 12.64 3.76 -11.06
N ALA A 25 12.29 3.14 -12.19
CA ALA A 25 12.85 3.48 -13.50
C ALA A 25 12.48 4.91 -13.96
N LEU A 26 11.22 5.32 -13.78
CA LEU A 26 10.75 6.67 -14.14
C LEU A 26 11.42 7.75 -13.29
N LEU A 27 11.56 7.51 -11.98
CA LEU A 27 12.28 8.41 -11.09
C LEU A 27 13.76 8.52 -11.48
N THR A 28 14.41 7.37 -11.73
CA THR A 28 15.81 7.33 -12.16
C THR A 28 16.00 8.13 -13.44
N ARG A 29 15.12 7.93 -14.43
CA ARG A 29 15.11 8.70 -15.69
C ARG A 29 14.95 10.20 -15.44
N ALA A 30 14.06 10.60 -14.54
CA ALA A 30 13.83 12.01 -14.23
C ALA A 30 15.02 12.68 -13.53
N MET A 31 15.74 11.94 -12.67
CA MET A 31 16.89 12.45 -11.93
C MET A 31 18.19 12.43 -12.73
N MET A 32 18.31 11.54 -13.72
CA MET A 32 19.57 11.26 -14.44
C MET A 32 20.29 12.52 -14.98
N PRO A 33 19.61 13.50 -15.61
CA PRO A 33 20.30 14.71 -16.10
C PRO A 33 20.96 15.53 -14.99
N GLY A 34 20.34 15.58 -13.81
CA GLY A 34 20.93 16.26 -12.64
C GLY A 34 22.10 15.47 -12.07
N LEU A 35 21.92 14.15 -11.90
CA LEU A 35 22.94 13.25 -11.37
C LEU A 35 24.20 13.23 -12.24
N ALA A 36 24.05 13.21 -13.57
CA ALA A 36 25.18 13.21 -14.51
C ALA A 36 26.03 14.49 -14.43
N ARG A 37 25.43 15.64 -14.08
CA ARG A 37 26.15 16.91 -13.95
C ARG A 37 26.96 17.01 -12.66
N VAL A 38 26.53 16.36 -11.58
CA VAL A 38 27.11 16.54 -10.23
C VAL A 38 27.88 15.31 -9.73
N GLY A 39 27.59 14.12 -10.26
CA GLY A 39 28.08 12.84 -9.73
C GLY A 39 29.44 12.38 -10.25
N GLY A 40 30.27 13.28 -10.80
CA GLY A 40 31.56 12.93 -11.41
C GLY A 40 32.65 12.47 -10.42
N ARG A 41 32.45 12.64 -9.11
CA ARG A 41 33.41 12.23 -8.07
C ARG A 41 33.10 10.83 -7.55
N HIS A 42 34.15 10.07 -7.23
CA HIS A 42 34.07 8.77 -6.54
C HIS A 42 33.10 7.76 -7.20
N HIS A 43 32.95 7.82 -8.52
CA HIS A 43 32.01 6.98 -9.27
C HIS A 43 30.57 7.03 -8.72
N ALA A 44 30.14 8.17 -8.17
CA ALA A 44 28.86 8.27 -7.46
C ALA A 44 27.66 7.90 -8.34
N VAL A 45 27.67 8.29 -9.63
CA VAL A 45 26.59 7.90 -10.56
C VAL A 45 26.55 6.39 -10.78
N ALA A 46 27.69 5.73 -10.93
CA ALA A 46 27.75 4.28 -11.12
C ALA A 46 27.21 3.54 -9.89
N ARG A 47 27.67 3.92 -8.69
CA ARG A 47 27.19 3.34 -7.42
C ARG A 47 25.69 3.55 -7.20
N LEU A 48 25.16 4.72 -7.56
CA LEU A 48 23.73 4.99 -7.49
C LEU A 48 22.95 4.12 -8.49
N ALA A 49 23.45 3.99 -9.72
CA ALA A 49 22.83 3.14 -10.73
C ALA A 49 22.79 1.67 -10.30
N GLU A 50 23.89 1.15 -9.75
CA GLU A 50 23.96 -0.21 -9.18
C GLU A 50 22.95 -0.40 -8.04
N PHE A 51 22.85 0.58 -7.13
CA PHE A 51 21.91 0.52 -6.03
C PHE A 51 20.45 0.51 -6.50
N LEU A 52 20.09 1.37 -7.45
CA LEU A 52 18.73 1.45 -7.97
C LEU A 52 18.38 0.21 -8.82
N ALA A 53 19.32 -0.31 -9.60
CA ALA A 53 19.12 -1.52 -10.39
C ALA A 53 18.99 -2.78 -9.54
N GLY A 54 19.61 -2.82 -8.36
CA GLY A 54 19.53 -3.93 -7.42
C GLY A 54 18.38 -3.85 -6.42
N ASN A 55 17.54 -2.81 -6.47
CA ASN A 55 16.50 -2.55 -5.48
C ASN A 55 15.16 -2.17 -6.12
N ASP A 56 14.40 -3.18 -6.53
CA ASP A 56 13.06 -3.02 -7.10
C ASP A 56 12.06 -2.37 -6.13
N GLN A 57 12.37 -2.32 -4.83
CA GLN A 57 11.54 -1.74 -3.79
C GLN A 57 11.89 -0.28 -3.44
N PHE A 58 12.89 0.32 -4.11
CA PHE A 58 13.36 1.66 -3.78
C PHE A 58 12.23 2.70 -3.72
N PHE A 59 11.33 2.69 -4.70
CA PHE A 59 10.27 3.68 -4.83
C PHE A 59 9.17 3.57 -3.76
N LEU A 60 9.00 2.43 -3.07
CA LEU A 60 7.98 2.28 -2.02
C LEU A 60 8.09 3.37 -0.96
N ASN A 61 9.32 3.74 -0.56
CA ASN A 61 9.55 4.81 0.41
C ASN A 61 8.96 6.15 -0.05
N LEU A 62 9.11 6.47 -1.33
CA LEU A 62 8.58 7.69 -1.92
C LEU A 62 7.06 7.60 -2.13
N ALA A 63 6.54 6.42 -2.47
CA ALA A 63 5.11 6.17 -2.56
C ALA A 63 4.43 6.35 -1.19
N MET A 64 5.03 5.84 -0.11
CA MET A 64 4.54 6.04 1.26
C MET A 64 4.54 7.51 1.65
N ALA A 65 5.65 8.23 1.40
CA ALA A 65 5.73 9.66 1.70
C ALA A 65 4.71 10.48 0.90
N ALA A 66 4.55 10.17 -0.39
CA ALA A 66 3.52 10.78 -1.24
C ALA A 66 2.11 10.47 -0.73
N GLY A 67 1.86 9.22 -0.32
CA GLY A 67 0.57 8.80 0.22
C GLY A 67 0.22 9.53 1.50
N LYS A 68 1.16 9.62 2.45
CA LYS A 68 1.00 10.42 3.66
C LYS A 68 0.68 11.88 3.34
N ALA A 69 1.44 12.51 2.45
CA ALA A 69 1.20 13.88 2.03
C ALA A 69 -0.15 14.09 1.32
N MET A 70 -0.69 13.08 0.65
CA MET A 70 -2.01 13.12 0.00
C MET A 70 -3.16 13.00 0.98
N VAL A 71 -3.02 12.19 2.03
CA VAL A 71 -4.11 11.93 3.00
C VAL A 71 -4.16 12.93 4.15
N ASP A 72 -3.04 13.56 4.51
CA ASP A 72 -2.99 14.51 5.63
C ASP A 72 -4.00 15.66 5.51
N PRO A 73 -4.17 16.30 4.33
CA PRO A 73 -5.18 17.34 4.16
C PRO A 73 -6.64 16.83 4.22
N ALA A 74 -6.87 15.52 4.19
CA ALA A 74 -8.20 14.92 4.27
C ALA A 74 -8.66 14.65 5.72
N GLY A 75 -7.82 14.92 6.73
CA GLY A 75 -8.14 14.78 8.14
C GLY A 75 -8.90 15.98 8.73
N GLY A 76 -9.61 15.76 9.83
CA GLY A 76 -10.26 16.82 10.62
C GLY A 76 -11.59 17.32 10.04
N VAL A 77 -12.22 16.58 9.13
CA VAL A 77 -13.54 16.92 8.61
C VAL A 77 -14.60 16.34 9.52
N ALA A 78 -15.31 17.20 10.26
CA ALA A 78 -16.35 16.81 11.21
C ALA A 78 -17.39 15.88 10.56
N GLY A 79 -17.72 14.79 11.26
CA GLY A 79 -18.67 13.77 10.77
C GLY A 79 -18.18 12.90 9.62
N SER A 80 -16.95 13.09 9.12
CA SER A 80 -16.40 12.25 8.05
C SER A 80 -15.98 10.87 8.56
N THR A 81 -16.43 9.83 7.87
CA THR A 81 -16.18 8.42 8.19
C THR A 81 -15.01 7.83 7.41
N LEU A 82 -14.26 8.67 6.68
CA LEU A 82 -13.15 8.22 5.84
C LEU A 82 -11.91 7.92 6.67
N VAL A 83 -11.33 6.74 6.47
CA VAL A 83 -10.03 6.36 6.99
C VAL A 83 -8.96 7.19 6.31
N THR A 84 -8.13 7.87 7.10
CA THR A 84 -7.04 8.73 6.63
C THR A 84 -5.67 8.12 6.86
N VAL A 85 -5.56 7.14 7.76
CA VAL A 85 -4.30 6.41 8.02
C VAL A 85 -4.63 4.96 8.32
N MET A 86 -3.85 4.05 7.72
CA MET A 86 -3.71 2.67 8.14
C MET A 86 -2.22 2.38 8.37
N ALA A 87 -1.88 1.81 9.52
CA ALA A 87 -0.50 1.48 9.89
C ALA A 87 -0.47 0.30 10.87
N ARG A 88 0.69 -0.34 11.02
CA ARG A 88 0.86 -1.48 11.93
C ARG A 88 2.29 -1.60 12.43
N ASN A 89 2.46 -2.21 13.59
CA ASN A 89 3.76 -2.26 14.29
C ASN A 89 4.25 -3.69 14.62
N GLY A 90 3.63 -4.73 14.08
CA GLY A 90 3.93 -6.13 14.43
C GLY A 90 3.15 -6.67 15.63
N THR A 91 2.33 -5.83 16.27
CA THR A 91 1.49 -6.18 17.43
C THR A 91 0.07 -5.64 17.23
N ASP A 92 -0.04 -4.37 16.89
CA ASP A 92 -1.30 -3.66 16.68
C ASP A 92 -1.40 -3.12 15.25
N PHE A 93 -2.60 -3.21 14.70
CA PHE A 93 -3.04 -2.51 13.51
C PHE A 93 -3.85 -1.30 13.94
N GLY A 94 -3.44 -0.12 13.51
CA GLY A 94 -4.06 1.15 13.85
C GLY A 94 -4.68 1.83 12.64
N ILE A 95 -5.85 2.43 12.85
CA ILE A 95 -6.45 3.37 11.90
C ILE A 95 -6.68 4.74 12.52
N ARG A 96 -6.72 5.75 11.66
CA ARG A 96 -7.28 7.07 11.97
C ARG A 96 -8.39 7.40 10.99
N VAL A 97 -9.41 8.08 11.49
CA VAL A 97 -10.60 8.46 10.73
C VAL A 97 -10.75 9.98 10.76
N SER A 98 -11.10 10.58 9.63
CA SER A 98 -11.10 12.04 9.45
C SER A 98 -11.93 12.78 10.52
N GLY A 99 -13.14 12.28 10.82
CA GLY A 99 -14.02 12.86 11.84
C GLY A 99 -13.50 12.78 13.27
N CYS A 100 -12.59 11.85 13.57
CA CYS A 100 -12.04 11.62 14.91
C CYS A 100 -10.68 12.29 15.17
N GLY A 101 -10.23 13.16 14.26
CA GLY A 101 -8.97 13.91 14.39
C GLY A 101 -7.73 13.01 14.52
N GLU A 102 -6.97 13.19 15.61
CA GLU A 102 -5.70 12.47 15.87
C GLU A 102 -5.86 11.14 16.64
N ARG A 103 -7.09 10.76 16.98
CA ARG A 103 -7.35 9.54 17.75
C ARG A 103 -7.04 8.29 16.92
N TRP A 104 -6.31 7.36 17.54
CA TRP A 104 -6.06 6.02 17.00
C TRP A 104 -7.11 5.02 17.48
N PHE A 105 -7.54 4.16 16.57
CA PHE A 105 -8.32 2.96 16.87
C PHE A 105 -7.48 1.76 16.49
N ALA A 106 -7.24 0.85 17.45
CA ALA A 106 -6.29 -0.23 17.28
C ALA A 106 -6.92 -1.59 17.60
N ALA A 107 -6.43 -2.63 16.94
CA ALA A 107 -6.73 -4.03 17.22
C ALA A 107 -5.50 -4.89 16.90
N PRO A 108 -5.38 -6.11 17.46
CA PRO A 108 -4.24 -6.98 17.19
C PRO A 108 -4.06 -7.24 15.69
N VAL A 109 -2.82 -7.22 15.21
CA VAL A 109 -2.51 -7.51 13.80
C VAL A 109 -2.88 -8.95 13.43
N ASN A 110 -3.19 -9.14 12.14
CA ASN A 110 -3.33 -10.45 11.55
C ASN A 110 -1.99 -10.97 10.98
N MET A 111 -1.90 -12.28 10.77
CA MET A 111 -0.78 -12.88 10.05
C MET A 111 -0.95 -12.72 8.54
N PRO A 112 0.09 -12.24 7.82
CA PRO A 112 0.10 -12.28 6.36
C PRO A 112 -0.03 -13.71 5.81
N ARG A 113 -0.73 -13.85 4.70
CA ARG A 113 -0.85 -15.11 3.95
C ARG A 113 -0.25 -14.94 2.56
N GLY A 114 0.64 -15.84 2.17
CA GLY A 114 1.29 -15.76 0.87
C GLY A 114 2.38 -16.82 0.68
N LEU A 115 3.33 -16.50 -0.18
CA LEU A 115 4.44 -17.38 -0.53
C LEU A 115 5.69 -17.04 0.26
N TYR A 116 6.44 -18.09 0.62
CA TYR A 116 7.70 -17.99 1.34
C TYR A 116 8.88 -18.25 0.39
N PHE A 117 10.00 -17.59 0.65
CA PHE A 117 11.24 -17.86 -0.04
C PHE A 117 11.80 -19.24 0.34
N PRO A 118 12.63 -19.87 -0.52
CA PRO A 118 13.21 -21.18 -0.23
C PRO A 118 13.90 -21.22 1.13
N GLY A 119 13.51 -22.21 1.95
CA GLY A 119 14.07 -22.41 3.29
C GLY A 119 13.31 -21.72 4.44
N PHE A 120 12.25 -20.95 4.15
CA PHE A 120 11.38 -20.34 5.16
C PHE A 120 9.95 -20.89 5.09
N GLY A 121 9.22 -20.76 6.21
CA GLY A 121 7.81 -21.09 6.29
C GLY A 121 7.02 -20.21 7.26
N PRO A 122 5.73 -20.52 7.49
CA PRO A 122 4.86 -19.72 8.34
C PRO A 122 5.36 -19.50 9.78
N ASP A 123 6.06 -20.47 10.35
CA ASP A 123 6.57 -20.38 11.73
C ASP A 123 7.73 -19.36 11.88
N ASP A 124 8.37 -19.00 10.77
CA ASP A 124 9.41 -17.97 10.71
C ASP A 124 8.85 -16.55 10.56
N ALA A 125 7.55 -16.41 10.26
CA ALA A 125 6.93 -15.13 9.95
C ALA A 125 6.70 -14.29 11.20
N ASN A 126 6.94 -12.99 11.06
CA ASN A 126 6.44 -11.99 12.00
C ASN A 126 4.99 -11.62 11.65
N PRO A 127 4.18 -11.21 12.65
CA PRO A 127 2.91 -10.54 12.37
C PRO A 127 3.10 -9.25 11.56
N ASP A 128 2.04 -8.79 10.89
CA ASP A 128 2.11 -7.68 9.93
C ASP A 128 2.66 -6.38 10.56
N MET A 129 3.57 -5.70 9.85
CA MET A 129 4.25 -4.51 10.36
C MET A 129 4.56 -3.49 9.26
N GLY A 130 4.70 -2.23 9.67
CA GLY A 130 5.11 -1.09 8.86
C GLY A 130 4.01 -0.05 8.65
N ASP A 131 4.39 1.08 8.08
CA ASP A 131 3.45 2.16 7.70
C ASP A 131 3.00 2.06 6.23
N SER A 132 3.48 1.05 5.50
CA SER A 132 3.24 0.90 4.07
C SER A 132 1.77 0.71 3.68
N ALA A 133 0.89 0.35 4.61
CA ALA A 133 -0.57 0.35 4.43
C ALA A 133 -1.16 1.74 4.09
N ILE A 134 -0.37 2.81 4.21
CA ILE A 134 -0.70 4.14 3.68
C ILE A 134 -0.87 4.13 2.15
N VAL A 135 -0.21 3.18 1.44
CA VAL A 135 -0.34 3.01 -0.01
C VAL A 135 -1.76 2.53 -0.36
N GLU A 136 -2.30 1.58 0.40
CA GLU A 136 -3.70 1.15 0.28
C GLU A 136 -4.68 2.25 0.67
N THR A 137 -4.32 3.10 1.64
CA THR A 137 -5.17 4.21 2.08
C THR A 137 -5.43 5.21 0.94
N ILE A 138 -4.46 5.42 0.05
CA ILE A 138 -4.63 6.25 -1.17
C ILE A 138 -5.18 5.48 -2.38
N GLY A 139 -5.64 4.25 -2.17
CA GLY A 139 -6.24 3.43 -3.23
C GLY A 139 -5.23 2.77 -4.16
N LEU A 140 -3.99 2.56 -3.72
CA LEU A 140 -2.99 1.78 -4.46
C LEU A 140 -2.74 0.44 -3.74
N GLY A 141 -1.67 -0.27 -4.06
CA GLY A 141 -1.39 -1.56 -3.46
C GLY A 141 -2.44 -2.60 -3.82
N ALA A 142 -2.98 -3.30 -2.82
CA ALA A 142 -4.05 -4.28 -3.03
C ALA A 142 -5.32 -3.69 -3.68
N PHE A 143 -5.58 -2.40 -3.48
CA PHE A 143 -6.73 -1.68 -4.05
C PHE A 143 -6.59 -1.50 -5.56
N ALA A 144 -5.35 -1.50 -6.06
CA ALA A 144 -5.03 -1.37 -7.48
C ALA A 144 -4.44 -2.66 -8.06
N MET A 145 -4.68 -3.82 -7.44
CA MET A 145 -4.09 -5.10 -7.87
C MET A 145 -4.39 -5.42 -9.34
N ALA A 146 -5.54 -5.00 -9.86
CA ALA A 146 -5.92 -5.13 -11.27
C ALA A 146 -4.94 -4.46 -12.26
N ALA A 147 -4.19 -3.44 -11.82
CA ALA A 147 -3.14 -2.83 -12.62
C ALA A 147 -1.88 -3.69 -12.70
N ALA A 148 -1.63 -4.52 -11.68
CA ALA A 148 -0.43 -5.35 -11.56
C ALA A 148 -0.73 -6.86 -11.41
N PRO A 149 -1.42 -7.54 -12.36
CA PRO A 149 -1.80 -8.96 -12.20
C PRO A 149 -0.65 -9.92 -11.91
N ALA A 150 0.57 -9.61 -12.34
CA ALA A 150 1.76 -10.40 -12.05
C ALA A 150 2.08 -10.45 -10.55
N VAL A 151 1.74 -9.41 -9.80
CA VAL A 151 1.93 -9.32 -8.35
C VAL A 151 1.03 -10.29 -7.62
N ALA A 152 -0.22 -10.49 -8.07
CA ALA A 152 -1.14 -11.43 -7.41
C ALA A 152 -0.54 -12.85 -7.31
N ARG A 153 0.16 -13.31 -8.35
CA ARG A 153 0.88 -14.61 -8.32
C ARG A 153 2.03 -14.60 -7.32
N PHE A 154 2.82 -13.53 -7.32
CA PHE A 154 3.95 -13.37 -6.42
C PHE A 154 3.51 -13.35 -4.94
N LEU A 155 2.34 -12.79 -4.65
CA LEU A 155 1.75 -12.76 -3.30
C LEU A 155 1.01 -14.04 -2.92
N GLY A 156 0.95 -15.04 -3.81
CA GLY A 156 0.15 -16.25 -3.57
C GLY A 156 -1.36 -16.00 -3.53
N ALA A 157 -1.82 -14.85 -4.04
CA ALA A 157 -3.23 -14.47 -4.07
C ALA A 157 -3.98 -15.04 -5.28
N GLY A 158 -3.29 -15.61 -6.26
CA GLY A 158 -3.87 -16.16 -7.49
C GLY A 158 -3.30 -15.50 -8.74
N GLY A 159 -4.10 -15.35 -9.78
CA GLY A 159 -3.73 -14.70 -11.04
C GLY A 159 -4.55 -13.44 -11.32
N THR A 160 -4.79 -13.18 -12.61
CA THR A 160 -5.50 -11.98 -13.07
C THR A 160 -6.93 -11.91 -12.56
N ALA A 161 -7.65 -13.03 -12.50
CA ALA A 161 -9.02 -13.05 -12.02
C ALA A 161 -9.11 -12.60 -10.56
N GLU A 162 -8.21 -13.09 -9.71
CA GLU A 162 -8.12 -12.73 -8.30
C GLU A 162 -7.67 -11.28 -8.11
N ALA A 163 -6.78 -10.77 -8.97
CA ALA A 163 -6.39 -9.36 -8.97
C ALA A 163 -7.57 -8.42 -9.27
N LEU A 164 -8.39 -8.79 -10.26
CA LEU A 164 -9.62 -8.06 -10.61
C LEU A 164 -10.64 -8.14 -9.47
N ALA A 165 -10.85 -9.34 -8.91
CA ALA A 165 -11.78 -9.56 -7.80
C ALA A 165 -11.39 -8.77 -6.54
N MET A 166 -10.10 -8.74 -6.19
CA MET A 166 -9.58 -7.95 -5.06
C MET A 166 -9.88 -6.46 -5.25
N THR A 167 -9.61 -5.93 -6.45
CA THR A 167 -9.88 -4.52 -6.75
C THR A 167 -11.38 -4.20 -6.72
N ALA A 168 -12.22 -5.13 -7.17
CA ALA A 168 -13.68 -4.99 -7.11
C ALA A 168 -14.19 -5.01 -5.66
N GLU A 169 -13.71 -5.94 -4.83
CA GLU A 169 -14.09 -6.05 -3.43
C GLU A 169 -13.69 -4.79 -2.63
N MET A 170 -12.48 -4.25 -2.85
CA MET A 170 -12.05 -3.00 -2.20
C MET A 170 -12.90 -1.79 -2.61
N ARG A 171 -13.55 -1.86 -3.78
CA ARG A 171 -14.48 -0.81 -4.21
C ARG A 171 -15.77 -0.78 -3.40
N GLU A 172 -16.20 -1.91 -2.84
CA GLU A 172 -17.42 -1.99 -2.03
C GLU A 172 -17.30 -1.22 -0.71
N ILE A 173 -16.07 -1.00 -0.23
CA ILE A 173 -15.78 -0.28 1.01
C ILE A 173 -15.24 1.14 0.79
N CYS A 174 -15.18 1.61 -0.45
CA CYS A 174 -14.63 2.92 -0.80
C CYS A 174 -15.72 3.92 -1.19
N ALA A 175 -15.52 5.18 -0.79
CA ALA A 175 -16.42 6.28 -1.13
C ALA A 175 -16.40 6.67 -2.62
N GLY A 176 -15.36 6.30 -3.37
CA GLY A 176 -15.30 6.58 -4.80
C GLY A 176 -14.09 6.04 -5.53
N GLU A 177 -13.81 6.63 -6.70
CA GLU A 177 -12.67 6.29 -7.55
C GLU A 177 -11.69 7.45 -7.64
N HIS A 178 -10.39 7.13 -7.67
CA HIS A 178 -9.35 8.15 -7.77
C HIS A 178 -9.34 8.79 -9.18
N PRO A 179 -9.29 10.13 -9.31
CA PRO A 179 -9.28 10.81 -10.61
C PRO A 179 -7.95 10.75 -11.38
N HIS A 180 -6.87 10.29 -10.74
CA HIS A 180 -5.51 10.33 -11.30
C HIS A 180 -4.90 8.93 -11.40
N PHE A 181 -5.17 8.06 -10.43
CA PHE A 181 -4.78 6.65 -10.47
C PHE A 181 -5.82 5.85 -11.24
N ARG A 182 -5.69 5.87 -12.58
CA ARG A 182 -6.57 5.19 -13.53
C ARG A 182 -5.96 3.86 -13.96
N ILE A 183 -6.76 2.81 -13.98
CA ILE A 183 -6.35 1.43 -14.24
C ILE A 183 -6.77 1.02 -15.65
N PRO A 184 -5.84 0.91 -16.63
CA PRO A 184 -6.18 0.64 -18.02
C PRO A 184 -6.94 -0.68 -18.25
N THR A 185 -6.64 -1.71 -17.46
CA THR A 185 -7.29 -3.04 -17.54
C THR A 185 -8.75 -3.04 -17.07
N LEU A 186 -9.21 -1.94 -16.49
CA LEU A 186 -10.59 -1.73 -16.04
C LEU A 186 -11.26 -0.61 -16.86
N ASP A 187 -11.01 -0.56 -18.17
CA ASP A 187 -11.51 0.50 -19.06
C ASP A 187 -11.17 1.90 -18.55
N ASP A 188 -9.95 2.04 -18.05
CA ASP A 188 -9.41 3.27 -17.48
C ASP A 188 -10.20 3.80 -16.27
N ARG A 189 -10.95 2.96 -15.55
CA ARG A 189 -11.60 3.33 -14.28
C ARG A 189 -10.58 3.73 -13.21
N GLY A 190 -11.03 4.55 -12.26
CA GLY A 190 -10.18 4.95 -11.15
C GLY A 190 -10.05 3.83 -10.13
N SER A 191 -8.87 3.76 -9.51
CA SER A 191 -8.65 2.88 -8.37
C SER A 191 -9.59 3.24 -7.22
N PRO A 192 -10.17 2.27 -6.49
CA PRO A 192 -11.03 2.57 -5.34
C PRO A 192 -10.24 3.34 -4.28
N VAL A 193 -10.84 4.39 -3.71
CA VAL A 193 -10.19 5.26 -2.70
C VAL A 193 -11.20 5.81 -1.69
N GLY A 194 -10.71 6.14 -0.50
CA GLY A 194 -11.51 6.68 0.60
C GLY A 194 -12.28 5.57 1.29
N VAL A 195 -11.56 4.69 2.01
CA VAL A 195 -12.18 3.63 2.82
C VAL A 195 -13.13 4.25 3.83
N ASP A 196 -14.40 3.86 3.78
CA ASP A 196 -15.45 4.35 4.68
C ASP A 196 -15.67 3.33 5.81
N VAL A 197 -15.48 3.74 7.07
CA VAL A 197 -15.65 2.82 8.20
C VAL A 197 -17.05 2.24 8.31
N ARG A 198 -18.09 2.96 7.83
CA ARG A 198 -19.47 2.44 7.83
C ARG A 198 -19.60 1.25 6.89
N LEU A 199 -19.07 1.38 5.67
CA LEU A 199 -19.14 0.31 4.67
C LEU A 199 -18.33 -0.91 5.11
N VAL A 200 -17.15 -0.70 5.71
CA VAL A 200 -16.34 -1.78 6.28
C VAL A 200 -17.12 -2.58 7.34
N VAL A 201 -17.78 -1.88 8.27
CA VAL A 201 -18.55 -2.53 9.34
C VAL A 201 -19.84 -3.18 8.81
N GLU A 202 -20.57 -2.50 7.92
CA GLU A 202 -21.83 -3.00 7.35
C GLU A 202 -21.63 -4.26 6.51
N THR A 203 -20.60 -4.26 5.64
CA THR A 203 -20.33 -5.37 4.72
C THR A 203 -19.47 -6.46 5.34
N SER A 204 -18.78 -6.17 6.45
CA SER A 204 -17.69 -6.98 7.00
C SER A 204 -16.50 -7.22 6.05
N ILE A 205 -16.45 -6.50 4.92
CA ILE A 205 -15.29 -6.49 4.02
C ILE A 205 -14.22 -5.60 4.64
N THR A 206 -13.04 -6.16 4.86
CA THR A 206 -11.90 -5.43 5.46
C THR A 206 -10.84 -5.10 4.42
N PRO A 207 -10.15 -3.95 4.54
CA PRO A 207 -9.06 -3.59 3.64
C PRO A 207 -8.04 -4.72 3.49
N ALA A 208 -7.79 -5.11 2.25
CA ALA A 208 -6.66 -5.95 1.86
C ALA A 208 -5.40 -5.10 1.77
N ILE A 209 -4.27 -5.65 2.17
CA ILE A 209 -2.97 -4.98 2.18
C ILE A 209 -1.95 -5.94 1.59
N ASN A 210 -1.28 -5.50 0.52
CA ASN A 210 -0.14 -6.22 -0.01
C ASN A 210 1.03 -6.03 0.95
N THR A 211 1.78 -7.08 1.29
CA THR A 211 2.82 -6.94 2.32
C THR A 211 3.99 -7.89 2.09
N GLY A 212 5.19 -7.44 2.46
CA GLY A 212 6.35 -8.30 2.55
C GLY A 212 6.29 -9.08 3.86
N ILE A 213 6.45 -10.39 3.81
CA ILE A 213 6.47 -11.22 5.01
C ILE A 213 7.87 -11.10 5.61
N ALA A 214 7.98 -10.43 6.75
CA ALA A 214 9.23 -10.27 7.48
C ALA A 214 9.47 -11.47 8.41
N SER A 215 10.73 -11.81 8.66
CA SER A 215 11.08 -12.80 9.68
C SER A 215 10.81 -12.27 11.08
N ARG A 216 10.33 -13.15 11.97
CA ARG A 216 10.27 -12.90 13.41
C ARG A 216 11.65 -12.79 14.06
N ARG A 217 12.72 -13.17 13.36
CA ARG A 217 14.11 -13.07 13.81
C ARG A 217 14.73 -11.77 13.31
N ALA A 218 15.21 -10.95 14.25
CA ALA A 218 15.85 -9.68 13.94
C ALA A 218 17.04 -9.84 12.97
N GLY A 219 17.11 -8.97 11.96
CA GLY A 219 18.21 -8.92 11.00
C GLY A 219 18.11 -9.88 9.80
N VAL A 220 17.13 -10.80 9.77
CA VAL A 220 16.92 -11.71 8.62
C VAL A 220 16.23 -10.98 7.45
N GLY A 221 15.30 -10.07 7.75
CA GLY A 221 14.60 -9.28 6.73
C GLY A 221 13.40 -10.01 6.13
N GLN A 222 13.12 -9.75 4.84
CA GLN A 222 11.98 -10.32 4.12
C GLN A 222 12.21 -11.81 3.82
N ILE A 223 11.23 -12.64 4.15
CA ILE A 223 11.25 -14.10 3.95
C ILE A 223 10.11 -14.58 3.03
N GLY A 224 9.31 -13.66 2.51
CA GLY A 224 8.19 -13.96 1.63
C GLY A 224 7.39 -12.72 1.26
N ALA A 225 6.26 -12.92 0.60
CA ALA A 225 5.33 -11.86 0.25
C ALA A 225 3.91 -12.41 0.22
N GLY A 226 2.94 -11.56 0.56
CA GLY A 226 1.56 -12.00 0.70
C GLY A 226 0.55 -10.86 0.80
N VAL A 227 -0.65 -11.24 1.19
CA VAL A 227 -1.75 -10.33 1.50
C VAL A 227 -2.16 -10.54 2.95
N VAL A 228 -2.50 -9.46 3.62
CA VAL A 228 -3.10 -9.45 4.96
C VAL A 228 -4.36 -8.61 4.95
N ARG A 229 -5.29 -8.90 5.87
CA ARG A 229 -6.52 -8.13 6.05
C ARG A 229 -6.41 -7.29 7.32
N ALA A 230 -6.85 -6.05 7.26
CA ALA A 230 -6.99 -5.22 8.44
C ALA A 230 -8.01 -5.85 9.42
N PRO A 231 -7.78 -5.84 10.74
CA PRO A 231 -8.71 -6.40 11.72
C PRO A 231 -9.96 -5.54 11.84
N LEU A 232 -11.15 -6.15 11.73
CA LEU A 232 -12.44 -5.44 11.75
C LEU A 232 -12.65 -4.60 13.03
N ALA A 233 -12.13 -5.06 14.17
CA ALA A 233 -12.37 -4.44 15.47
C ALA A 233 -11.95 -2.97 15.57
N CYS A 234 -10.89 -2.55 14.85
CA CYS A 234 -10.50 -1.13 14.87
C CYS A 234 -11.49 -0.24 14.09
N PHE A 235 -12.16 -0.77 13.06
CA PHE A 235 -13.21 -0.06 12.32
C PHE A 235 -14.50 0.02 13.13
N THR A 236 -14.90 -1.05 13.82
CA THR A 236 -16.05 -1.05 14.73
C THR A 236 -15.86 0.00 15.83
N ALA A 237 -14.70 0.01 16.50
CA ALA A 237 -14.40 0.98 17.55
C ALA A 237 -14.42 2.43 17.02
N ALA A 238 -13.97 2.66 15.78
CA ALA A 238 -14.03 3.97 15.16
C ALA A 238 -15.47 4.41 14.85
N LEU A 239 -16.29 3.51 14.33
CA LEU A 239 -17.70 3.78 14.05
C LEU A 239 -18.50 4.09 15.33
N GLU A 240 -18.27 3.33 16.40
CA GLU A 240 -18.89 3.59 17.71
C GLU A 240 -18.51 4.97 18.27
N ALA A 241 -17.26 5.38 18.10
CA ALA A 241 -16.82 6.71 18.52
C ALA A 241 -17.49 7.83 17.71
N LEU A 242 -17.62 7.67 16.39
CA LEU A 242 -18.31 8.64 15.53
C LEU A 242 -19.81 8.76 15.85
N ALA A 243 -20.43 7.68 16.31
CA ALA A 243 -21.84 7.68 16.70
C ALA A 243 -22.10 8.32 18.08
N ALA A 244 -21.05 8.48 18.89
CA ALA A 244 -21.13 9.07 20.23
C ALA A 244 -20.83 10.58 20.26
N GLU A 245 -20.41 11.16 19.13
CA GLU A 245 -20.20 12.61 18.92
C GLU A 245 -21.48 13.30 18.43
#